data_AF-A0A7W7BUE2-F1
#
_entry.id   AF-A0A7W7BUE2-F1
#
_cell.length_a   1.000
_cell.length_b   1.000
_cell.length_c   1.000
_cell.angle_alpha   90.00
_cell.angle_beta   90.00
_cell.angle_gamma   90.00
#
_symmetry.space_group_name_H-M   'P 1'
#
loop_
_entity.id
_entity.type
_entity.pdbx_description
1 polymer ?
#
loop_
_entity_poly.entity_id
_entity_poly.type
_entity_poly.pdbx_seq_one_letter_code
_entity_poly.pdbx_strand_id
1 'polypeptide(L)'
;MSHDSGESTPAAPDRREAVREKAQLVHVRQSRARVARRVGLSVLAAGAVAAVAAVVVWSVMSTMGGRDLAPRTVTADGFAITSVTGAVPESGAVMDAAPSPTTEGTAAPTPEPTETGEASAPVDIRVYVDYLSPGAREWHLANVEQLTTWVDEGAATLSYHPVSMLTAKSNGTKYSLRAAAASACVATHAPDVFFAYNSELLSRQPAIDSDGFSDGELADIAQAIGAADPKKVRSCIEDGDFVEWAKDATERAIESIPDTDGLALTGTPMILVNGQPYMGALTDAAEFSQFVLTNASDAFYKEQAEQSPTPTVTPTP
;
A
#
# COMPACT_ATOMS: atom_id res chain seq x y z
N MET A 1 -75.88 95.46 25.30
CA MET A 1 -74.55 95.06 24.79
C MET A 1 -74.03 94.02 25.75
N SER A 2 -73.59 92.82 25.40
CA SER A 2 -73.74 91.95 24.23
C SER A 2 -73.34 90.57 24.79
N HIS A 3 -73.97 89.51 24.31
CA HIS A 3 -73.64 88.13 24.65
C HIS A 3 -72.19 87.81 24.29
N ASP A 4 -71.49 87.00 25.10
CA ASP A 4 -70.59 86.01 24.53
C ASP A 4 -70.47 84.80 25.48
N SER A 5 -70.87 83.64 24.95
CA SER A 5 -70.80 82.33 25.59
C SER A 5 -69.69 81.57 24.89
N GLY A 6 -68.52 81.47 25.52
CA GLY A 6 -67.38 80.72 25.00
C GLY A 6 -67.22 79.38 25.71
N GLU A 7 -68.05 78.39 25.36
CA GLU A 7 -67.76 76.99 25.64
C GLU A 7 -66.63 76.53 24.70
N SER A 8 -65.50 76.06 25.26
CA SER A 8 -64.42 75.45 24.50
C SER A 8 -64.22 74.00 24.93
N THR A 9 -64.70 73.09 24.09
CA THR A 9 -64.55 71.64 24.17
C THR A 9 -63.07 71.22 24.13
N PRO A 10 -62.56 70.33 25.01
CA PRO A 10 -61.24 69.74 24.84
C PRO A 10 -61.32 68.58 23.82
N ALA A 11 -60.60 68.69 22.69
CA ALA A 11 -60.53 67.65 21.67
C ALA A 11 -59.14 67.00 21.58
N ALA A 12 -59.07 65.74 22.03
CA ALA A 12 -58.28 64.59 21.55
C ALA A 12 -56.72 64.68 21.41
N PRO A 13 -55.97 64.41 22.50
CA PRO A 13 -54.57 63.98 22.46
C PRO A 13 -54.39 62.46 22.16
N ASP A 14 -55.40 61.66 22.50
CA ASP A 14 -55.28 60.20 22.71
C ASP A 14 -55.05 59.38 21.41
N ARG A 15 -55.61 59.83 20.28
CA ARG A 15 -55.58 59.06 19.02
C ARG A 15 -54.21 59.10 18.33
N ARG A 16 -53.39 60.13 18.55
CA ARG A 16 -52.05 60.25 17.92
C ARG A 16 -51.00 59.41 18.64
N GLU A 17 -51.14 59.26 19.96
CA GLU A 17 -50.25 58.45 20.79
C GLU A 17 -50.50 56.95 20.53
N ALA A 18 -51.77 56.53 20.46
CA ALA A 18 -52.15 55.17 20.11
C ALA A 18 -51.63 54.71 18.72
N VAL A 19 -51.51 55.63 17.76
CA VAL A 19 -50.96 55.33 16.42
C VAL A 19 -49.43 55.18 16.47
N ARG A 20 -48.73 56.01 17.25
CA ARG A 20 -47.27 55.91 17.42
C ARG A 20 -46.89 54.63 18.17
N GLU A 21 -47.65 54.25 19.19
CA GLU A 21 -47.44 53.01 19.93
C GLU A 21 -47.66 51.78 19.03
N LYS A 22 -48.74 51.75 18.23
CA LYS A 22 -48.97 50.66 17.26
C LYS A 22 -47.87 50.61 16.19
N ALA A 23 -47.38 51.74 15.71
CA ALA A 23 -46.29 51.79 14.74
C ALA A 23 -44.99 51.21 15.35
N GLN A 24 -44.66 51.55 16.59
CA GLN A 24 -43.49 51.01 17.29
C GLN A 24 -43.62 49.50 17.52
N LEU A 25 -44.80 49.01 17.92
CA LEU A 25 -45.04 47.57 18.10
C LEU A 25 -44.90 46.78 16.79
N VAL A 26 -45.37 47.33 15.67
CA VAL A 26 -45.21 46.71 14.34
C VAL A 26 -43.74 46.68 13.94
N HIS A 27 -42.99 47.77 14.14
CA HIS A 27 -41.56 47.80 13.83
C HIS A 27 -40.75 46.80 14.67
N VAL A 28 -41.05 46.65 15.96
CA VAL A 28 -40.39 45.67 16.84
C VAL A 28 -40.75 44.23 16.45
N ARG A 29 -41.99 43.95 16.07
CA ARG A 29 -42.39 42.61 15.58
C ARG A 29 -41.71 42.26 14.25
N GLN A 30 -41.64 43.22 13.32
CA GLN A 30 -41.00 43.00 12.02
C GLN A 30 -39.48 42.83 12.12
N SER A 31 -38.81 43.60 12.99
CA SER A 31 -37.36 43.47 13.19
C SER A 31 -36.99 42.12 13.82
N ARG A 32 -37.73 41.70 14.85
CA ARG A 32 -37.56 40.38 15.48
C ARG A 32 -37.78 39.23 14.50
N ALA A 33 -38.80 39.32 13.63
CA ALA A 33 -39.06 38.31 12.62
C ALA A 33 -37.96 38.23 11.55
N ARG A 34 -37.40 39.37 11.13
CA ARG A 34 -36.28 39.39 10.16
C ARG A 34 -34.99 38.83 10.77
N VAL A 35 -34.69 39.18 12.02
CA VAL A 35 -33.52 38.66 12.74
C VAL A 35 -33.67 37.16 12.97
N ALA A 36 -34.82 36.68 13.44
CA ALA A 36 -35.09 35.26 13.64
C ALA A 36 -34.95 34.44 12.34
N ARG A 37 -35.44 34.95 11.20
CA ARG A 37 -35.27 34.30 9.89
C ARG A 37 -33.82 34.24 9.44
N ARG A 38 -33.06 35.33 9.61
CA ARG A 38 -31.63 35.37 9.25
C ARG A 38 -30.83 34.41 10.13
N VAL A 39 -31.04 34.43 11.44
CA VAL A 39 -30.39 33.52 12.40
C VAL A 39 -30.74 32.07 12.08
N GLY A 40 -32.01 31.76 11.81
CA GLY A 40 -32.45 30.41 11.45
C GLY A 40 -31.79 29.88 10.17
N LEU A 41 -31.69 30.70 9.13
CA LEU A 41 -31.00 30.32 7.88
C LEU A 41 -29.50 30.10 8.09
N SER A 42 -28.83 30.95 8.87
CA SER A 42 -27.40 30.77 9.18
C SER A 42 -27.13 29.51 10.01
N VAL A 43 -28.00 29.17 10.97
CA VAL A 43 -27.87 27.94 11.76
C VAL A 43 -28.10 26.70 10.91
N LEU A 44 -29.07 26.73 9.99
CA LEU A 44 -29.32 25.64 9.04
C LEU A 44 -28.14 25.44 8.08
N ALA A 45 -27.57 26.52 7.53
CA ALA A 45 -26.42 26.44 6.64
C ALA A 45 -25.17 25.89 7.36
N ALA A 46 -24.90 26.38 8.58
CA ALA A 46 -23.80 25.86 9.40
C ALA A 46 -24.01 24.38 9.77
N GLY A 47 -25.24 24.00 10.11
CA GLY A 47 -25.61 22.61 10.39
C GLY A 47 -25.42 21.69 9.18
N ALA A 48 -25.80 22.15 7.99
CA ALA A 48 -25.62 21.38 6.75
C ALA A 48 -24.13 21.19 6.42
N VAL A 49 -23.30 22.23 6.56
CA VAL A 49 -21.85 22.13 6.34
C VAL A 49 -21.20 21.20 7.37
N ALA A 50 -21.58 21.31 8.65
CA ALA A 50 -21.10 20.42 9.69
C ALA A 50 -21.51 18.95 9.45
N ALA A 51 -22.72 18.71 8.96
CA ALA A 51 -23.19 17.36 8.62
C ALA A 51 -22.41 16.77 7.44
N VAL A 52 -22.16 17.55 6.38
CA VAL A 52 -21.34 17.09 5.24
C VAL A 52 -19.90 16.82 5.67
N ALA A 53 -19.29 17.70 6.48
CA ALA A 53 -17.96 17.47 7.03
C ALA A 53 -17.91 16.21 7.90
N ALA A 54 -18.93 15.98 8.74
CA ALA A 54 -19.03 14.77 9.54
C ALA A 54 -19.20 13.51 8.69
N VAL A 55 -19.95 13.56 7.58
CA VAL A 55 -20.09 12.43 6.66
C VAL A 55 -18.78 12.14 5.91
N VAL A 56 -18.05 13.16 5.48
CA VAL A 56 -16.73 12.99 4.83
C VAL A 56 -15.70 12.44 5.83
N VAL A 57 -15.64 13.00 7.04
CA VAL A 57 -14.75 12.50 8.10
C VAL A 57 -15.14 11.07 8.51
N TRP A 58 -16.43 10.79 8.66
CA TRP A 58 -16.90 9.44 8.97
C TRP A 58 -16.59 8.46 7.85
N SER A 59 -16.80 8.83 6.58
CA SER A 59 -16.43 8.03 5.41
C SER A 59 -14.93 7.73 5.35
N VAL A 60 -14.08 8.68 5.73
CA VAL A 60 -12.62 8.49 5.78
C VAL A 60 -12.16 7.72 7.02
N MET A 61 -12.92 7.79 8.12
CA MET A 61 -12.61 7.08 9.37
C MET A 61 -13.17 5.66 9.39
N SER A 62 -14.30 5.40 8.73
CA SER A 62 -14.94 4.09 8.64
C SER A 62 -14.17 3.13 7.74
N THR A 63 -13.31 3.63 6.84
CA THR A 63 -12.36 2.82 6.07
C THR A 63 -11.08 2.47 6.85
N MET A 64 -10.89 3.03 8.07
CA MET A 64 -9.74 2.73 8.93
C MET A 64 -10.06 1.78 10.09
N GLY A 65 -11.30 1.30 10.18
CA GLY A 65 -11.72 0.27 11.14
C GLY A 65 -11.49 -1.13 10.58
N GLY A 66 -10.24 -1.48 10.28
CA GLY A 66 -9.89 -2.81 9.78
C GLY A 66 -10.33 -3.91 10.74
N ARG A 67 -10.79 -5.02 10.20
CA ARG A 67 -11.03 -6.25 10.97
C ARG A 67 -9.66 -6.79 11.38
N ASP A 68 -9.52 -7.29 12.60
CA ASP A 68 -8.28 -7.95 13.05
C ASP A 68 -8.16 -9.33 12.37
N LEU A 69 -7.80 -9.29 11.09
CA LEU A 69 -7.62 -10.45 10.24
C LEU A 69 -6.14 -10.67 10.00
N ALA A 70 -5.68 -11.89 10.22
CA ALA A 70 -4.36 -12.34 9.78
C ALA A 70 -4.49 -13.00 8.39
N PRO A 71 -3.64 -12.64 7.41
CA PRO A 71 -3.53 -13.34 6.14
C PRO A 71 -3.22 -14.83 6.36
N ARG A 72 -3.83 -15.73 5.60
CA ARG A 72 -3.69 -17.19 5.83
C ARG A 72 -2.46 -17.82 5.19
N THR A 73 -1.81 -17.10 4.27
CA THR A 73 -0.68 -17.58 3.45
C THR A 73 0.65 -16.92 3.84
N VAL A 74 0.69 -16.30 5.02
CA VAL A 74 1.81 -15.50 5.47
C VAL A 74 2.78 -16.32 6.33
N THR A 75 4.07 -16.20 6.03
CA THR A 75 5.16 -16.76 6.83
C THR A 75 6.08 -15.63 7.22
N ALA A 76 6.25 -15.38 8.53
CA ALA A 76 7.07 -14.28 9.04
C ALA A 76 6.73 -12.91 8.40
N ASP A 77 5.44 -12.63 8.22
CA ASP A 77 4.90 -11.44 7.52
C ASP A 77 5.24 -11.32 6.02
N GLY A 78 5.82 -12.37 5.44
CA GLY A 78 6.10 -12.49 4.02
C GLY A 78 5.11 -13.37 3.27
N PHE A 79 4.90 -13.03 2.01
CA PHE A 79 4.17 -13.84 1.04
C PHE A 79 5.16 -14.43 0.04
N ALA A 80 5.26 -15.76 0.02
CA ALA A 80 6.08 -16.48 -0.94
C ALA A 80 5.47 -16.38 -2.34
N ILE A 81 6.33 -16.21 -3.35
CA ILE A 81 5.95 -16.25 -4.75
C ILE A 81 5.74 -17.70 -5.16
N THR A 82 4.52 -18.02 -5.61
CA THR A 82 4.11 -19.35 -6.05
C THR A 82 4.01 -19.48 -7.57
N SER A 83 3.97 -18.34 -8.26
CA SER A 83 3.92 -18.21 -9.72
C SER A 83 4.50 -16.85 -10.12
N VAL A 84 5.30 -16.85 -11.19
CA VAL A 84 5.84 -15.62 -11.81
C VAL A 84 5.11 -15.25 -13.10
N THR A 85 4.01 -15.95 -13.41
CA THR A 85 3.20 -15.73 -14.60
C THR A 85 2.62 -14.31 -14.62
N GLY A 86 2.74 -13.62 -15.76
CA GLY A 86 2.09 -12.32 -15.97
C GLY A 86 2.87 -11.10 -15.49
N ALA A 87 4.07 -11.26 -14.93
CA ALA A 87 5.01 -10.15 -14.78
C ALA A 87 5.54 -9.75 -16.18
N VAL A 88 4.88 -8.79 -16.83
CA VAL A 88 5.34 -8.28 -18.13
C VAL A 88 6.35 -7.16 -17.87
N PRO A 89 7.63 -7.30 -18.26
CA PRO A 89 8.52 -6.14 -18.28
C PRO A 89 8.01 -5.18 -19.36
N GLU A 90 7.84 -3.91 -19.00
CA GLU A 90 7.63 -2.84 -19.99
C GLU A 90 8.95 -2.64 -20.74
N SER A 91 9.23 -3.54 -21.67
CA SER A 91 10.34 -3.44 -22.60
C SER A 91 9.94 -2.44 -23.69
N GLY A 92 10.38 -1.19 -23.52
CA GLY A 92 10.41 -0.20 -24.58
C GLY A 92 11.38 -0.65 -25.69
N ALA A 93 10.93 -1.55 -26.56
CA ALA A 93 11.62 -1.90 -27.80
C ALA A 93 10.58 -2.24 -28.88
N VAL A 94 10.49 -1.34 -29.86
CA VAL A 94 9.81 -1.55 -31.13
C VAL A 94 10.34 -2.82 -31.81
N MET A 95 9.53 -3.89 -31.84
CA MET A 95 9.82 -5.05 -32.68
C MET A 95 9.45 -4.73 -34.14
N ASP A 96 10.45 -4.33 -34.92
CA ASP A 96 10.39 -4.49 -36.37
C ASP A 96 10.76 -5.94 -36.69
N ALA A 97 9.78 -6.69 -37.17
CA ALA A 97 9.91 -8.09 -37.52
C ALA A 97 10.42 -8.22 -38.97
N ALA A 98 11.61 -8.77 -39.14
CA ALA A 98 12.07 -9.31 -40.42
C ALA A 98 12.72 -10.69 -40.20
N PRO A 99 12.33 -11.75 -40.94
CA PRO A 99 12.84 -13.10 -40.71
C PRO A 99 14.01 -13.50 -41.64
N SER A 100 14.79 -14.47 -41.14
CA SER A 100 15.65 -15.47 -41.83
C SER A 100 17.15 -15.16 -42.05
N PRO A 101 18.03 -16.18 -42.25
CA PRO A 101 17.92 -17.62 -41.98
C PRO A 101 19.08 -18.23 -41.16
N THR A 102 18.85 -19.47 -40.73
CA THR A 102 19.76 -20.48 -40.17
C THR A 102 21.11 -20.58 -40.89
N THR A 103 22.20 -20.63 -40.12
CA THR A 103 23.47 -21.21 -40.56
C THR A 103 23.96 -22.17 -39.48
N GLU A 104 24.10 -23.44 -39.84
CA GLU A 104 24.71 -24.50 -39.04
C GLU A 104 26.16 -24.14 -38.68
N GLY A 105 26.50 -24.24 -37.39
CA GLY A 105 27.86 -24.16 -36.88
C GLY A 105 28.10 -25.31 -35.91
N THR A 106 29.00 -26.21 -36.34
CA THR A 106 29.50 -27.42 -35.68
C THR A 106 29.56 -27.36 -34.14
N ALA A 107 28.90 -28.33 -33.50
CA ALA A 107 28.96 -28.58 -32.07
C ALA A 107 30.39 -28.96 -31.64
N ALA A 108 30.99 -28.16 -30.78
CA ALA A 108 32.03 -28.62 -29.86
C ALA A 108 31.33 -29.32 -28.68
N PRO A 109 31.87 -30.42 -28.12
CA PRO A 109 31.26 -31.06 -26.97
C PRO A 109 31.38 -30.13 -25.76
N THR A 110 30.27 -29.49 -25.39
CA THR A 110 30.11 -28.92 -24.05
C THR A 110 30.17 -30.10 -23.08
N PRO A 111 31.04 -30.07 -22.04
CA PRO A 111 31.03 -31.11 -21.03
C PRO A 111 29.63 -31.17 -20.39
N GLU A 112 29.01 -32.35 -20.41
CA GLU A 112 27.81 -32.61 -19.63
C GLU A 112 28.07 -32.22 -18.17
N PRO A 113 27.16 -31.47 -17.51
CA PRO A 113 27.22 -31.31 -16.07
C PRO A 113 27.16 -32.70 -15.47
N THR A 114 28.26 -33.09 -14.81
CA THR A 114 28.23 -34.27 -13.98
C THR A 114 27.30 -33.94 -12.82
N GLU A 115 26.10 -34.53 -12.79
CA GLU A 115 25.25 -34.53 -11.60
C GLU A 115 26.01 -35.25 -10.49
N THR A 116 26.82 -34.49 -9.75
CA THR A 116 27.46 -34.94 -8.52
C THR A 116 27.09 -33.92 -7.45
N GLY A 117 26.19 -34.32 -6.56
CA GLY A 117 25.81 -33.56 -5.38
C GLY A 117 24.30 -33.49 -5.26
N GLU A 118 23.79 -33.74 -4.05
CA GLU A 118 22.43 -33.40 -3.67
C GLU A 118 22.12 -31.97 -4.14
N ALA A 119 20.93 -31.76 -4.73
CA ALA A 119 20.53 -30.43 -5.17
C ALA A 119 20.65 -29.48 -3.97
N SER A 120 21.53 -28.47 -4.08
CA SER A 120 21.66 -27.42 -3.07
C SER A 120 20.29 -26.81 -2.82
N ALA A 121 19.98 -26.49 -1.56
CA ALA A 121 18.72 -25.81 -1.24
C ALA A 121 18.59 -24.52 -2.07
N PRO A 122 17.38 -24.17 -2.55
CA PRO A 122 17.15 -22.91 -3.24
C PRO A 122 17.57 -21.72 -2.37
N VAL A 123 18.08 -20.67 -2.99
CA VAL A 123 18.47 -19.44 -2.29
C VAL A 123 17.23 -18.73 -1.74
N ASP A 124 17.20 -18.41 -0.45
CA ASP A 124 16.13 -17.60 0.15
C ASP A 124 16.35 -16.12 -0.14
N ILE A 125 15.40 -15.51 -0.84
CA ILE A 125 15.37 -14.07 -1.11
C ILE A 125 14.13 -13.47 -0.45
N ARG A 126 14.33 -12.58 0.52
CA ARG A 126 13.26 -11.84 1.21
C ARG A 126 13.36 -10.35 0.91
N VAL A 127 12.25 -9.75 0.49
CA VAL A 127 12.19 -8.33 0.12
C VAL A 127 11.17 -7.60 0.96
N TYR A 128 11.64 -6.73 1.86
CA TYR A 128 10.78 -5.79 2.58
C TYR A 128 10.48 -4.60 1.68
N VAL A 129 9.23 -4.47 1.27
CA VAL A 129 8.78 -3.56 0.21
C VAL A 129 7.76 -2.55 0.74
N ASP A 130 8.03 -1.26 0.51
CA ASP A 130 7.01 -0.22 0.60
C ASP A 130 6.69 0.26 -0.81
N TYR A 131 5.42 0.16 -1.21
CA TYR A 131 4.98 0.47 -2.57
C TYR A 131 5.06 1.95 -2.95
N LEU A 132 5.41 2.85 -2.03
CA LEU A 132 5.73 4.25 -2.30
C LEU A 132 7.23 4.55 -2.33
N SER A 133 8.08 3.58 -1.95
CA SER A 133 9.55 3.78 -1.95
C SER A 133 10.12 3.77 -3.37
N PRO A 134 10.79 4.86 -3.81
CA PRO A 134 11.44 4.91 -5.12
C PRO A 134 12.54 3.86 -5.26
N GLY A 135 13.30 3.62 -4.19
CA GLY A 135 14.35 2.60 -4.20
C GLY A 135 13.77 1.20 -4.39
N ALA A 136 12.57 0.93 -3.85
CA ALA A 136 11.94 -0.38 -4.00
C ALA A 136 11.49 -0.61 -5.44
N ARG A 137 11.00 0.45 -6.10
CA ARG A 137 10.72 0.45 -7.53
C ARG A 137 11.99 0.24 -8.35
N GLU A 138 13.04 1.03 -8.10
CA GLU A 138 14.30 0.95 -8.84
C GLU A 138 14.91 -0.45 -8.77
N TRP A 139 14.99 -1.01 -7.56
CA TRP A 139 15.52 -2.35 -7.37
C TRP A 139 14.67 -3.42 -8.04
N HIS A 140 13.34 -3.35 -7.88
CA HIS A 140 12.46 -4.32 -8.51
C HIS A 140 12.57 -4.28 -10.04
N LEU A 141 12.51 -3.10 -10.65
CA LEU A 141 12.61 -2.96 -12.11
C LEU A 141 13.96 -3.43 -12.66
N ALA A 142 15.05 -3.24 -11.91
CA ALA A 142 16.36 -3.73 -12.32
C ALA A 142 16.48 -5.25 -12.23
N ASN A 143 15.76 -5.90 -11.31
CA ASN A 143 15.97 -7.31 -10.96
C ASN A 143 14.80 -8.25 -11.32
N VAL A 144 13.64 -7.73 -11.76
CA VAL A 144 12.42 -8.54 -11.98
C VAL A 144 12.63 -9.67 -13.00
N GLU A 145 13.42 -9.44 -14.05
CA GLU A 145 13.69 -10.44 -15.09
C GLU A 145 14.49 -11.63 -14.53
N GLN A 146 15.62 -11.36 -13.86
CA GLN A 146 16.43 -12.43 -13.25
C GLN A 146 15.71 -13.13 -12.08
N LEU A 147 14.94 -12.40 -11.28
CA LEU A 147 14.14 -12.99 -10.20
C LEU A 147 13.07 -13.94 -10.77
N THR A 148 12.45 -13.58 -11.88
CA THR A 148 11.49 -14.43 -12.61
C THR A 148 12.16 -15.74 -12.99
N THR A 149 13.33 -15.66 -13.67
CA THR A 149 14.09 -16.85 -14.08
C THR A 149 14.48 -17.72 -12.89
N TRP A 150 15.03 -17.14 -11.82
CA TRP A 150 15.50 -17.93 -10.67
C TRP A 150 14.37 -18.62 -9.91
N VAL A 151 13.19 -18.00 -9.82
CA VAL A 151 12.02 -18.62 -9.21
C VAL A 151 11.46 -19.73 -10.11
N ASP A 152 11.38 -19.50 -11.42
CA ASP A 152 10.86 -20.48 -12.38
C ASP A 152 11.76 -21.74 -12.49
N GLU A 153 13.08 -21.54 -12.42
CA GLU A 153 14.07 -22.63 -12.39
C GLU A 153 14.16 -23.32 -11.02
N GLY A 154 13.48 -22.79 -9.99
CA GLY A 154 13.59 -23.29 -8.62
C GLY A 154 14.94 -23.02 -7.95
N ALA A 155 15.77 -22.15 -8.53
CA ALA A 155 17.07 -21.74 -7.99
C ALA A 155 16.95 -20.82 -6.77
N ALA A 156 15.82 -20.09 -6.65
CA ALA A 156 15.54 -19.23 -5.51
C ALA A 156 14.09 -19.34 -5.03
N THR A 157 13.88 -19.25 -3.72
CA THR A 157 12.58 -18.92 -3.14
C THR A 157 12.51 -17.43 -2.92
N LEU A 158 11.50 -16.77 -3.50
CA LEU A 158 11.28 -15.33 -3.35
C LEU A 158 10.08 -15.07 -2.46
N SER A 159 10.22 -14.17 -1.48
CA SER A 159 9.09 -13.64 -0.71
C SER A 159 9.12 -12.13 -0.62
N TYR A 160 7.94 -11.51 -0.74
CA TYR A 160 7.75 -10.09 -0.49
C TYR A 160 7.08 -9.91 0.86
N HIS A 161 7.59 -8.94 1.63
CA HIS A 161 7.12 -8.54 2.95
C HIS A 161 6.60 -7.10 2.84
N PRO A 162 5.30 -6.91 2.52
CA PRO A 162 4.72 -5.58 2.41
C PRO A 162 4.80 -4.82 3.74
N VAL A 163 5.41 -3.65 3.71
CA VAL A 163 5.56 -2.74 4.85
C VAL A 163 5.13 -1.33 4.47
N SER A 164 4.94 -0.47 5.47
CA SER A 164 4.30 0.84 5.32
C SER A 164 5.10 2.01 5.91
N MET A 165 6.42 1.97 5.74
CA MET A 165 7.39 2.96 6.22
C MET A 165 7.11 4.40 5.75
N LEU A 166 6.49 4.58 4.58
CA LEU A 166 6.20 5.86 3.94
C LEU A 166 4.72 6.28 4.08
N THR A 167 3.99 5.71 5.04
CA THR A 167 2.55 6.01 5.27
C THR A 167 2.23 7.51 5.31
N ALA A 168 3.09 8.33 5.94
CA ALA A 168 2.88 9.77 6.04
C ALA A 168 3.20 10.58 4.76
N LYS A 169 3.73 9.95 3.70
CA LYS A 169 4.27 10.58 2.49
C LYS A 169 3.30 10.59 1.31
N SER A 170 1.99 10.57 1.59
CA SER A 170 0.94 10.43 0.58
C SER A 170 -0.25 11.38 0.80
N ASN A 171 0.01 12.67 1.01
CA ASN A 171 -1.01 13.72 1.20
C ASN A 171 -2.15 13.37 2.20
N GLY A 172 -1.84 12.55 3.21
CA GLY A 172 -2.80 12.08 4.21
C GLY A 172 -3.65 10.86 3.81
N THR A 173 -3.55 10.35 2.59
CA THR A 173 -4.30 9.17 2.12
C THR A 173 -3.74 7.84 2.63
N LYS A 174 -2.51 7.84 3.17
CA LYS A 174 -1.84 6.65 3.72
C LYS A 174 -1.61 5.56 2.66
N TYR A 175 -1.24 5.94 1.45
CA TYR A 175 -1.07 5.04 0.31
C TYR A 175 -0.17 3.82 0.64
N SER A 176 1.01 3.98 1.24
CA SER A 176 1.88 2.84 1.58
C SER A 176 1.17 1.78 2.43
N LEU A 177 0.40 2.20 3.42
CA LEU A 177 -0.36 1.29 4.30
C LEU A 177 -1.48 0.57 3.53
N ARG A 178 -2.25 1.32 2.73
CA ARG A 178 -3.35 0.74 1.93
C ARG A 178 -2.82 -0.20 0.84
N ALA A 179 -1.73 0.14 0.19
CA ALA A 179 -1.09 -0.70 -0.82
C ALA A 179 -0.48 -1.98 -0.22
N ALA A 180 0.12 -1.91 0.97
CA ALA A 180 0.60 -3.08 1.69
C ALA A 180 -0.56 -4.03 2.08
N ALA A 181 -1.66 -3.47 2.62
CA ALA A 181 -2.87 -4.23 2.92
C ALA A 181 -3.51 -4.84 1.67
N ALA A 182 -3.59 -4.09 0.57
CA ALA A 182 -4.13 -4.58 -0.69
C ALA A 182 -3.28 -5.73 -1.27
N SER A 183 -1.96 -5.64 -1.13
CA SER A 183 -1.02 -6.70 -1.51
C SER A 183 -1.26 -7.98 -0.70
N ALA A 184 -1.55 -7.86 0.60
CA ALA A 184 -1.95 -9.01 1.41
C ALA A 184 -3.30 -9.62 0.97
N CYS A 185 -4.26 -8.79 0.54
CA CYS A 185 -5.51 -9.29 -0.03
C CYS A 185 -5.28 -10.13 -1.29
N VAL A 186 -4.45 -9.63 -2.21
CA VAL A 186 -4.09 -10.37 -3.44
C VAL A 186 -3.34 -11.64 -3.09
N ALA A 187 -2.31 -11.59 -2.23
CA ALA A 187 -1.55 -12.76 -1.83
C ALA A 187 -2.40 -13.83 -1.09
N THR A 188 -3.46 -13.43 -0.39
CA THR A 188 -4.34 -14.35 0.34
C THR A 188 -5.43 -14.96 -0.54
N HIS A 189 -5.92 -14.23 -1.53
CA HIS A 189 -7.11 -14.63 -2.31
C HIS A 189 -6.83 -14.94 -3.78
N ALA A 190 -5.68 -14.52 -4.30
CA ALA A 190 -5.20 -14.78 -5.64
C ALA A 190 -3.66 -14.89 -5.66
N PRO A 191 -3.06 -15.84 -4.91
CA PRO A 191 -1.61 -15.96 -4.76
C PRO A 191 -0.87 -16.14 -6.09
N ASP A 192 -1.49 -16.80 -7.08
CA ASP A 192 -0.87 -17.09 -8.38
C ASP A 192 -0.51 -15.84 -9.21
N VAL A 193 -1.17 -14.71 -8.91
CA VAL A 193 -0.98 -13.42 -9.60
C VAL A 193 -0.35 -12.37 -8.69
N PHE A 194 0.04 -12.74 -7.46
CA PHE A 194 0.60 -11.81 -6.49
C PHE A 194 1.91 -11.17 -6.99
N PHE A 195 2.79 -11.94 -7.64
CA PHE A 195 4.01 -11.40 -8.21
C PHE A 195 3.74 -10.33 -9.26
N ALA A 196 2.80 -10.59 -10.19
CA ALA A 196 2.38 -9.62 -11.21
C ALA A 196 1.76 -8.36 -10.60
N TYR A 197 0.94 -8.51 -9.55
CA TYR A 197 0.36 -7.38 -8.82
C TYR A 197 1.45 -6.53 -8.13
N ASN A 198 2.40 -7.17 -7.45
CA ASN A 198 3.55 -6.50 -6.84
C ASN A 198 4.36 -5.71 -7.88
N SER A 199 4.65 -6.34 -9.02
CA SER A 199 5.35 -5.69 -10.14
C SER A 199 4.57 -4.49 -10.68
N GLU A 200 3.28 -4.62 -10.87
CA GLU A 200 2.43 -3.55 -11.41
C GLU A 200 2.37 -2.33 -10.47
N LEU A 201 2.26 -2.55 -9.15
CA LEU A 201 2.29 -1.47 -8.16
C LEU A 201 3.63 -0.71 -8.16
N LEU A 202 4.74 -1.41 -8.34
CA LEU A 202 6.07 -0.80 -8.38
C LEU A 202 6.35 -0.12 -9.72
N SER A 203 5.90 -0.70 -10.84
CA SER A 203 6.03 -0.08 -12.17
C SER A 203 5.25 1.22 -12.28
N ARG A 204 3.99 1.21 -11.84
CA ARG A 204 3.09 2.38 -11.87
C ARG A 204 3.08 3.19 -10.57
N GLN A 205 4.16 3.09 -9.79
CA GLN A 205 4.27 3.73 -8.50
C GLN A 205 3.87 5.21 -8.56
N PRO A 206 2.95 5.67 -7.69
CA PRO A 206 2.61 7.07 -7.62
C PRO A 206 3.77 7.91 -7.09
N ALA A 207 3.78 9.20 -7.42
CA ALA A 207 4.78 10.11 -6.90
C ALA A 207 4.65 10.27 -5.38
N ILE A 208 5.78 10.44 -4.70
CA ILE A 208 5.82 10.86 -3.29
C ILE A 208 5.03 12.17 -3.13
N ASP A 209 4.33 12.29 -2.00
CA ASP A 209 3.48 13.41 -1.62
C ASP A 209 2.23 13.61 -2.52
N SER A 210 1.94 12.66 -3.43
CA SER A 210 0.65 12.56 -4.11
C SER A 210 -0.36 11.71 -3.32
N ASP A 211 -1.62 11.71 -3.73
CA ASP A 211 -2.67 10.91 -3.10
C ASP A 211 -2.45 9.39 -3.27
N GLY A 212 -1.66 8.96 -4.26
CA GLY A 212 -1.54 7.55 -4.63
C GLY A 212 -2.83 6.96 -5.20
N PHE A 213 -2.85 5.65 -5.43
CA PHE A 213 -4.07 4.95 -5.86
C PHE A 213 -5.09 4.87 -4.73
N SER A 214 -6.35 5.08 -5.05
CA SER A 214 -7.49 4.75 -4.19
C SER A 214 -7.66 3.23 -4.04
N ASP A 215 -8.44 2.78 -3.05
CA ASP A 215 -8.69 1.34 -2.84
C ASP A 215 -9.41 0.70 -4.03
N GLY A 216 -10.30 1.46 -4.68
CA GLY A 216 -10.95 1.04 -5.93
C GLY A 216 -9.94 0.84 -7.08
N GLU A 217 -8.97 1.76 -7.24
CA GLU A 217 -7.91 1.62 -8.24
C GLU A 217 -6.96 0.46 -7.93
N LEU A 218 -6.62 0.23 -6.65
CA LEU A 218 -5.84 -0.94 -6.22
C LEU A 218 -6.58 -2.24 -6.56
N ALA A 219 -7.89 -2.29 -6.33
CA ALA A 219 -8.72 -3.43 -6.72
C ALA A 219 -8.86 -3.60 -8.24
N ASP A 220 -8.97 -2.50 -8.99
CA ASP A 220 -9.00 -2.51 -10.46
C ASP A 220 -7.70 -3.09 -11.03
N ILE A 221 -6.54 -2.73 -10.45
CA ILE A 221 -5.24 -3.29 -10.82
C ILE A 221 -5.22 -4.80 -10.60
N ALA A 222 -5.67 -5.28 -9.43
CA ALA A 222 -5.72 -6.71 -9.12
C ALA A 222 -6.65 -7.49 -10.08
N GLN A 223 -7.75 -6.87 -10.50
CA GLN A 223 -8.65 -7.45 -11.49
C GLN A 223 -8.03 -7.51 -12.89
N ALA A 224 -7.31 -6.47 -13.30
CA ALA A 224 -6.67 -6.40 -14.62
C ALA A 224 -5.58 -7.47 -14.82
N ILE A 225 -4.86 -7.82 -13.75
CA ILE A 225 -3.81 -8.86 -13.75
C ILE A 225 -4.36 -10.29 -13.62
N GLY A 226 -5.70 -10.45 -13.58
CA GLY A 226 -6.35 -11.76 -13.71
C GLY A 226 -6.58 -12.52 -12.40
N ALA A 227 -6.77 -11.82 -11.27
CA ALA A 227 -7.11 -12.46 -10.00
C ALA A 227 -8.30 -13.43 -10.13
N ALA A 228 -8.14 -14.66 -9.63
CA ALA A 228 -9.10 -15.76 -9.82
C ALA A 228 -10.46 -15.51 -9.15
N ASP A 229 -10.48 -14.81 -8.01
CA ASP A 229 -11.70 -14.36 -7.33
C ASP A 229 -11.72 -12.83 -7.19
N PRO A 230 -11.96 -12.10 -8.30
CA PRO A 230 -11.79 -10.65 -8.35
C PRO A 230 -12.79 -9.92 -7.45
N LYS A 231 -13.96 -10.51 -7.16
CA LYS A 231 -14.96 -9.92 -6.25
C LYS A 231 -14.49 -9.99 -4.80
N LYS A 232 -13.96 -11.13 -4.38
CA LYS A 232 -13.43 -11.30 -3.03
C LYS A 232 -12.19 -10.47 -2.80
N VAL A 233 -11.28 -10.43 -3.78
CA VAL A 233 -10.10 -9.56 -3.75
C VAL A 233 -10.52 -8.09 -3.64
N ARG A 234 -11.47 -7.63 -4.48
CA ARG A 234 -11.98 -6.27 -4.40
C ARG A 234 -12.57 -5.93 -3.04
N SER A 235 -13.46 -6.78 -2.50
CA SER A 235 -14.07 -6.56 -1.17
C SER A 235 -12.98 -6.44 -0.10
N CYS A 236 -12.01 -7.36 -0.08
CA CYS A 236 -10.91 -7.33 0.88
C CYS A 236 -10.12 -6.01 0.83
N ILE A 237 -9.85 -5.50 -0.38
CA ILE A 237 -9.13 -4.24 -0.59
C ILE A 237 -9.97 -3.04 -0.17
N GLU A 238 -11.20 -2.93 -0.68
CA GLU A 238 -12.10 -1.79 -0.43
C GLU A 238 -12.57 -1.72 1.04
N ASP A 239 -12.69 -2.87 1.71
CA ASP A 239 -13.03 -2.97 3.15
C ASP A 239 -11.81 -2.76 4.06
N GLY A 240 -10.59 -2.74 3.52
CA GLY A 240 -9.36 -2.54 4.29
C GLY A 240 -9.03 -3.71 5.23
N ASP A 241 -9.37 -4.94 4.84
CA ASP A 241 -9.36 -6.13 5.70
C ASP A 241 -8.00 -6.41 6.36
N PHE A 242 -6.89 -6.02 5.72
CA PHE A 242 -5.52 -6.25 6.22
C PHE A 242 -4.76 -4.98 6.58
N VAL A 243 -5.45 -3.84 6.78
CA VAL A 243 -4.80 -2.57 7.16
C VAL A 243 -4.10 -2.66 8.51
N GLU A 244 -4.75 -3.23 9.54
CA GLU A 244 -4.11 -3.37 10.85
C GLU A 244 -2.97 -4.39 10.82
N TRP A 245 -3.14 -5.51 10.12
CA TRP A 245 -2.05 -6.47 9.89
C TRP A 245 -0.84 -5.80 9.23
N ALA A 246 -1.03 -4.97 8.20
CA ALA A 246 0.08 -4.31 7.50
C ALA A 246 0.82 -3.32 8.39
N LYS A 247 0.09 -2.62 9.27
CA LYS A 247 0.68 -1.76 10.30
C LYS A 247 1.52 -2.58 11.27
N ASP A 248 0.95 -3.64 11.84
CA ASP A 248 1.63 -4.45 12.85
C ASP A 248 2.82 -5.23 12.26
N ALA A 249 2.71 -5.69 11.01
CA ALA A 249 3.82 -6.30 10.27
C ALA A 249 4.98 -5.32 10.06
N THR A 250 4.66 -4.07 9.77
CA THR A 250 5.67 -2.99 9.68
C THR A 250 6.34 -2.77 11.02
N GLU A 251 5.57 -2.69 12.11
CA GLU A 251 6.11 -2.51 13.47
C GLU A 251 7.01 -3.67 13.89
N ARG A 252 6.60 -4.92 13.63
CA ARG A 252 7.44 -6.10 13.87
C ARG A 252 8.75 -6.05 13.09
N ALA A 253 8.69 -5.73 11.79
CA ALA A 253 9.90 -5.63 10.98
C ALA A 253 10.87 -4.55 11.47
N ILE A 254 10.37 -3.40 11.95
CA ILE A 254 11.18 -2.34 12.56
C ILE A 254 11.82 -2.80 13.87
N GLU A 255 11.14 -3.63 14.65
CA GLU A 255 11.68 -4.16 15.90
C GLU A 255 12.74 -5.23 15.65
N SER A 256 12.39 -6.26 14.86
CA SER A 256 13.29 -7.34 14.51
C SER A 256 12.77 -8.14 13.32
N ILE A 257 13.68 -8.52 12.43
CA ILE A 257 13.42 -9.40 11.31
C ILE A 257 13.72 -10.86 11.74
N PRO A 258 12.77 -11.80 11.58
CA PRO A 258 13.00 -13.21 11.86
C PRO A 258 14.20 -13.77 11.09
N ASP A 259 14.91 -14.73 11.69
CA ASP A 259 16.00 -15.49 11.03
C ASP A 259 17.13 -14.59 10.47
N THR A 260 17.54 -13.56 11.22
CA THR A 260 18.60 -12.61 10.82
C THR A 260 19.52 -12.17 11.96
N ASP A 261 19.63 -12.94 13.05
CA ASP A 261 20.47 -12.58 14.20
C ASP A 261 20.23 -11.15 14.76
N GLY A 262 18.98 -10.67 14.65
CA GLY A 262 18.56 -9.39 15.20
C GLY A 262 18.65 -8.19 14.25
N LEU A 263 18.67 -8.38 12.93
CA LEU A 263 18.46 -7.26 12.01
C LEU A 263 17.09 -6.63 12.24
N ALA A 264 17.01 -5.33 11.98
CA ALA A 264 15.82 -4.52 12.06
C ALA A 264 15.63 -3.76 10.75
N LEU A 265 14.38 -3.54 10.35
CA LEU A 265 14.05 -2.77 9.16
C LEU A 265 14.40 -1.30 9.38
N THR A 266 15.36 -0.79 8.62
CA THR A 266 15.85 0.60 8.70
C THR A 266 15.51 1.44 7.46
N GLY A 267 15.02 0.82 6.40
CA GLY A 267 14.63 1.48 5.15
C GLY A 267 14.03 0.50 4.16
N THR A 268 13.46 1.03 3.08
CA THR A 268 12.89 0.22 2.00
C THR A 268 13.50 0.61 0.65
N PRO A 269 13.86 -0.36 -0.20
CA PRO A 269 13.74 -1.79 0.03
C PRO A 269 14.83 -2.25 1.01
N MET A 270 14.53 -3.29 1.79
CA MET A 270 15.55 -4.10 2.43
C MET A 270 15.48 -5.49 1.80
N ILE A 271 16.60 -5.92 1.23
CA ILE A 271 16.71 -7.20 0.53
C ILE A 271 17.63 -8.09 1.34
N LEU A 272 17.15 -9.28 1.68
CA LEU A 272 17.92 -10.31 2.36
C LEU A 272 18.11 -11.49 1.42
N VAL A 273 19.33 -12.02 1.39
CA VAL A 273 19.68 -13.26 0.70
C VAL A 273 20.26 -14.22 1.72
N ASN A 274 19.60 -15.36 1.97
CA ASN A 274 19.95 -16.29 3.05
C ASN A 274 20.13 -15.58 4.41
N GLY A 275 19.27 -14.60 4.69
CA GLY A 275 19.31 -13.77 5.89
C GLY A 275 20.39 -12.66 5.90
N GLN A 276 21.24 -12.56 4.88
CA GLN A 276 22.25 -11.51 4.76
C GLN A 276 21.72 -10.29 4.00
N PRO A 277 21.91 -9.06 4.52
CA PRO A 277 21.38 -7.86 3.88
C PRO A 277 22.22 -7.43 2.68
N TYR A 278 21.57 -7.21 1.54
CA TYR A 278 22.19 -6.63 0.36
C TYR A 278 22.32 -5.11 0.51
N MET A 279 23.55 -4.61 0.46
CA MET A 279 23.91 -3.19 0.64
C MET A 279 24.49 -2.55 -0.64
N GLY A 280 24.38 -3.23 -1.77
CA GLY A 280 24.93 -2.80 -3.05
C GLY A 280 24.03 -1.82 -3.82
N ALA A 281 24.38 -1.56 -5.09
CA ALA A 281 23.61 -0.65 -5.94
C ALA A 281 22.24 -1.24 -6.32
N LEU A 282 21.16 -0.49 -6.00
CA LEU A 282 19.79 -0.94 -6.29
C LEU A 282 19.52 -1.19 -7.78
N THR A 283 20.20 -0.46 -8.66
CA THR A 283 19.99 -0.53 -10.11
C THR A 283 21.01 -1.42 -10.84
N ASP A 284 21.93 -2.09 -10.14
CA ASP A 284 22.93 -2.98 -10.74
C ASP A 284 22.54 -4.45 -10.53
N ALA A 285 21.84 -4.99 -11.52
CA ALA A 285 21.35 -6.37 -11.51
C ALA A 285 22.50 -7.41 -11.50
N ALA A 286 23.64 -7.06 -12.11
CA ALA A 286 24.82 -7.94 -12.13
C ALA A 286 25.50 -7.98 -10.75
N GLU A 287 25.61 -6.83 -10.06
CA GLU A 287 26.10 -6.77 -8.69
C GLU A 287 25.20 -7.57 -7.73
N PHE A 288 23.88 -7.42 -7.83
CA PHE A 288 22.95 -8.22 -7.04
C PHE A 288 23.09 -9.72 -7.32
N SER A 289 23.23 -10.10 -8.60
CA SER A 289 23.47 -11.50 -8.98
C SER A 289 24.76 -12.06 -8.39
N GLN A 290 25.85 -11.28 -8.37
CA GLN A 290 27.09 -11.70 -7.73
C GLN A 290 26.91 -11.90 -6.22
N PHE A 291 26.20 -10.98 -5.55
CA PHE A 291 25.88 -11.13 -4.13
C PHE A 291 25.09 -12.41 -3.85
N VAL A 292 24.09 -12.72 -4.68
CA VAL A 292 23.30 -13.95 -4.56
C VAL A 292 24.18 -15.19 -4.69
N LEU A 293 25.04 -15.24 -5.71
CA LEU A 293 25.95 -16.37 -5.95
C LEU A 293 26.95 -16.58 -4.81
N THR A 294 27.51 -15.49 -4.26
CA THR A 294 28.42 -15.56 -3.11
C THR A 294 27.71 -16.13 -1.89
N ASN A 295 26.52 -15.61 -1.54
CA ASN A 295 25.75 -16.09 -0.38
C ASN A 295 25.24 -17.52 -0.55
N ALA A 296 24.92 -17.94 -1.78
CA ALA A 296 24.57 -19.33 -2.08
C ALA A 296 25.77 -20.27 -1.84
N SER A 297 26.96 -19.86 -2.29
CA SER A 297 28.20 -20.63 -2.11
C SER A 297 28.56 -20.77 -0.64
N ASP A 298 28.50 -19.68 0.13
CA ASP A 298 28.80 -19.69 1.56
C ASP A 298 27.83 -20.57 2.35
N ALA A 299 26.54 -20.53 2.03
CA ALA A 299 25.53 -21.40 2.64
C ALA A 299 25.82 -22.88 2.37
N PHE A 300 26.13 -23.24 1.12
CA PHE A 300 26.49 -24.60 0.73
C PHE A 300 27.71 -25.13 1.49
N TYR A 301 28.78 -24.33 1.62
CA TYR A 301 29.96 -24.75 2.38
C TYR A 301 29.70 -24.87 3.88
N LYS A 302 28.82 -24.02 4.43
CA LYS A 302 28.40 -24.10 5.84
C LYS A 302 27.62 -25.38 6.11
N GLU A 303 26.65 -25.72 5.26
CA GLU A 303 25.88 -26.96 5.37
C GLU A 303 26.77 -28.20 5.30
N GLN A 304 27.73 -28.24 4.36
CA GLN A 304 28.69 -29.35 4.28
C GLN A 304 29.56 -29.48 5.54
N ALA A 305 30.00 -28.37 6.13
CA ALA A 305 30.79 -28.38 7.34
C ALA A 305 30.00 -28.95 8.53
N GLU A 306 28.71 -28.65 8.62
CA GLU A 306 27.80 -29.15 9.67
C GLU A 306 27.45 -30.63 9.49
N GLN A 307 27.42 -31.13 8.26
CA GLN A 307 27.14 -32.55 7.94
C GLN A 307 28.37 -33.46 8.06
N SER A 308 29.58 -32.92 8.20
CA SER A 308 30.81 -33.71 8.31
C SER A 308 30.89 -34.42 9.69
N PRO A 309 30.97 -35.76 9.74
CA PRO A 309 30.95 -36.48 11.01
C PRO A 309 32.21 -36.18 11.84
N THR A 310 32.02 -35.88 13.13
CA THR A 310 33.14 -35.79 14.09
C THR A 310 33.90 -37.12 14.09
N PRO A 311 35.24 -37.15 13.90
CA PRO A 311 35.98 -38.39 13.93
C PRO A 311 35.80 -39.04 15.30
N THR A 312 35.20 -40.23 15.32
CA THR A 312 35.11 -41.06 16.52
C THR A 312 36.53 -41.45 16.89
N VAL A 313 37.04 -40.89 17.99
CA VAL A 313 38.36 -41.24 18.52
C VAL A 313 38.26 -42.64 19.09
N THR A 314 38.76 -43.64 18.36
CA THR A 314 38.92 -45.01 18.88
C THR A 314 39.90 -44.96 20.04
N PRO A 315 39.51 -45.38 21.27
CA PRO A 315 40.47 -45.46 22.36
C PRO A 315 41.47 -46.58 22.07
N THR A 316 42.75 -46.21 21.98
CA THR A 316 43.90 -47.13 21.86
C THR A 316 44.00 -48.02 23.11
N PRO A 317 44.32 -49.32 22.97
CA PRO A 317 44.11 -50.37 23.99
C PRO A 317 44.91 -50.22 25.28
#